data_AF-A0A929PH51-F1
#
_entry.id   AF-A0A929PH51-F1
#
_cell.length_a   1.000
_cell.length_b   1.000
_cell.length_c   1.000
_cell.angle_alpha   90.00
_cell.angle_beta   90.00
_cell.angle_gamma   90.00
#
_symmetry.space_group_name_H-M   'P 1'
#
loop_
_entity.id
_entity.type
_entity.pdbx_description
1 polymer ?
#
loop_
_entity_poly.entity_id
_entity_poly.type
_entity_poly.pdbx_seq_one_letter_code
_entity_poly.pdbx_strand_id
1 'polypeptide(L)'
;PLEERWISYGDWLAEPRYTANFDVLEKLMIRQTGDSLIACYDNQQFLCLNNMHVITPLENNEHNIKYSLGIINSRLLNFIYEIFNPEKGEALAEVKRTNVARLPIGAVDFSNPSEKAQHDKLVALVNNMLELRKKYHEARMVQDQELYGRQIKIVDAQIDRLVYELYGLTEEEIKVVVEK
;
A
#
# COMPACT_ATOMS: atom_id res chain seq x y z
N PRO A 1 -6.22 1.00 20.04
CA PRO A 1 -5.87 1.24 21.46
C PRO A 1 -6.31 2.66 21.85
N LEU A 2 -6.67 2.89 23.11
CA LEU A 2 -7.09 4.23 23.57
C LEU A 2 -5.90 5.13 23.95
N GLU A 3 -4.70 4.55 24.14
CA GLU A 3 -3.47 5.25 24.50
C GLU A 3 -2.28 4.72 23.70
N GLU A 4 -1.27 5.56 23.48
CA GLU A 4 0.02 5.17 22.90
C GLU A 4 0.76 4.22 23.84
N ARG A 5 1.33 3.15 23.27
CA ARG A 5 2.10 2.17 24.04
C ARG A 5 3.36 1.80 23.27
N TRP A 6 4.45 1.66 24.02
CA TRP A 6 5.75 1.25 23.52
C TRP A 6 6.10 -0.12 24.10
N ILE A 7 6.75 -0.94 23.30
CA ILE A 7 7.31 -2.20 23.76
C ILE A 7 8.83 -2.03 23.82
N SER A 8 9.41 -2.32 24.98
CA SER A 8 10.85 -2.55 25.05
C SER A 8 11.08 -3.84 24.25
N TYR A 9 11.73 -3.78 23.10
CA TYR A 9 11.99 -4.97 22.28
C TYR A 9 13.32 -5.62 22.70
N GLY A 10 13.32 -6.92 22.99
CA GLY A 10 14.53 -7.61 23.46
C GLY A 10 14.28 -9.06 23.89
N ASP A 11 15.30 -9.67 24.50
CA ASP A 11 15.31 -11.10 24.88
C ASP A 11 14.27 -11.48 25.94
N TRP A 12 13.66 -10.50 26.61
CA TRP A 12 12.56 -10.70 27.55
C TRP A 12 11.20 -10.92 26.86
N LEU A 13 11.10 -10.74 25.54
CA LEU A 13 9.92 -11.14 24.79
C LEU A 13 9.85 -12.67 24.70
N ALA A 14 8.64 -13.23 24.67
CA ALA A 14 8.47 -14.69 24.55
C ALA A 14 9.10 -15.24 23.27
N GLU A 15 9.11 -14.46 22.19
CA GLU A 15 9.73 -14.81 20.92
C GLU A 15 10.18 -13.54 20.17
N PRO A 16 11.35 -12.97 20.51
CA PRO A 16 11.88 -11.83 19.77
C PRO A 16 12.27 -12.28 18.35
N ARG A 17 11.72 -11.60 17.34
CA ARG A 17 11.92 -11.90 15.92
C ARG A 17 12.95 -10.93 15.33
N TYR A 18 14.19 -10.97 15.82
CA TYR A 18 15.26 -10.09 15.31
C TYR A 18 15.46 -10.21 13.79
N THR A 19 15.26 -11.39 13.22
CA THR A 19 15.37 -11.64 11.77
C THR A 19 14.24 -11.01 10.95
N ALA A 20 13.15 -10.55 11.59
CA ALA A 20 12.03 -9.92 10.89
C ALA A 20 12.28 -8.44 10.56
N ASN A 21 13.33 -7.83 11.13
CA ASN A 21 13.80 -6.48 10.82
C ASN A 21 12.67 -5.41 10.89
N PHE A 22 11.93 -5.41 12.00
CA PHE A 22 10.78 -4.51 12.16
C PHE A 22 11.18 -3.04 12.36
N ASP A 23 12.45 -2.79 12.66
CA ASP A 23 13.07 -1.50 12.91
C ASP A 23 13.71 -0.89 11.65
N VAL A 24 13.40 -1.38 10.46
CA VAL A 24 13.71 -0.63 9.22
C VAL A 24 13.08 0.76 9.23
N LEU A 25 13.77 1.72 8.63
CA LEU A 25 13.33 3.12 8.57
C LEU A 25 12.00 3.31 7.84
N GLU A 26 11.76 2.51 6.81
CA GLU A 26 10.54 2.54 6.01
C GLU A 26 10.06 1.10 5.75
N LYS A 27 8.78 0.84 5.98
CA LYS A 27 8.13 -0.43 5.67
C LYS A 27 6.67 -0.26 5.27
N LEU A 28 6.11 -1.27 4.61
CA LEU A 28 4.66 -1.34 4.40
C LEU A 28 4.06 -2.37 5.34
N MET A 29 2.83 -2.09 5.78
CA MET A 29 2.01 -3.02 6.53
C MET A 29 0.74 -3.33 5.74
N ILE A 30 0.40 -4.60 5.57
CA ILE A 30 -0.81 -5.04 4.88
C ILE A 30 -1.74 -5.72 5.88
N ARG A 31 -3.00 -5.30 5.88
CA ARG A 31 -4.03 -5.94 6.72
C ARG A 31 -4.25 -7.39 6.30
N GLN A 32 -4.21 -8.33 7.25
CA GLN A 32 -4.45 -9.74 6.98
C GLN A 32 -5.95 -10.08 6.92
N THR A 33 -6.75 -9.61 7.88
CA THR A 33 -8.20 -9.90 7.88
C THR A 33 -8.93 -9.01 6.89
N GLY A 34 -9.51 -9.62 5.86
CA GLY A 34 -10.24 -8.95 4.79
C GLY A 34 -10.04 -9.64 3.44
N ASP A 35 -10.90 -9.28 2.49
CA ASP A 35 -10.92 -9.80 1.13
C ASP A 35 -10.25 -8.87 0.10
N SER A 36 -9.60 -7.81 0.58
CA SER A 36 -8.99 -6.76 -0.24
C SER A 36 -7.62 -6.36 0.30
N LEU A 37 -6.75 -5.93 -0.61
CA LEU A 37 -5.44 -5.35 -0.30
C LEU A 37 -5.63 -3.96 0.29
N ILE A 38 -5.18 -3.80 1.53
CA ILE A 38 -5.06 -2.49 2.18
C ILE A 38 -3.66 -2.41 2.77
N ALA A 39 -2.83 -1.56 2.17
CA ALA A 39 -1.46 -1.34 2.59
C ALA A 39 -1.29 0.06 3.19
N CYS A 40 -0.52 0.14 4.27
CA CYS A 40 -0.15 1.38 4.94
C CYS A 40 1.37 1.55 4.91
N TYR A 41 1.82 2.79 4.80
CA TYR A 41 3.22 3.15 4.91
C TYR A 41 3.58 3.48 6.36
N ASP A 42 4.67 2.89 6.84
CA ASP A 42 5.21 3.15 8.16
C ASP A 42 6.65 3.65 8.05
N ASN A 43 6.90 4.81 8.67
CA ASN A 43 8.23 5.37 8.89
C ASN A 43 8.49 5.69 10.37
N GLN A 44 7.66 5.15 11.27
CA GLN A 44 7.75 5.35 12.71
C GLN A 44 8.12 4.05 13.44
N GLN A 45 8.50 3.02 12.70
CA GLN A 45 8.92 1.72 13.21
C GLN A 45 7.85 1.04 14.09
N PHE A 46 6.57 1.23 13.76
CA PHE A 46 5.47 0.57 14.48
C PHE A 46 5.57 -0.95 14.42
N LEU A 47 5.15 -1.61 15.50
CA LEU A 47 5.02 -3.06 15.56
C LEU A 47 3.55 -3.45 15.42
N CYS A 48 3.32 -4.51 14.65
CA CYS A 48 1.99 -5.08 14.47
C CYS A 48 1.87 -6.41 15.22
N LEU A 49 0.63 -6.76 15.54
CA LEU A 49 0.31 -8.12 16.00
C LEU A 49 0.31 -9.06 14.79
N ASN A 50 0.06 -10.35 15.04
CA ASN A 50 -0.01 -11.40 14.01
C ASN A 50 -1.31 -11.31 13.14
N ASN A 51 -1.78 -10.09 12.88
CA ASN A 51 -2.96 -9.77 12.07
C ASN A 51 -2.62 -8.86 10.87
N MET A 52 -1.33 -8.64 10.63
CA MET A 52 -0.82 -7.87 9.50
C MET A 52 0.44 -8.53 8.94
N HIS A 53 0.67 -8.35 7.64
CA HIS A 53 1.92 -8.67 6.98
C HIS A 53 2.81 -7.43 6.94
N VAL A 54 4.11 -7.61 7.10
CA VAL A 54 5.11 -6.55 6.97
C VAL A 54 5.92 -6.79 5.70
N ILE A 55 6.05 -5.76 4.87
CA ILE A 55 6.89 -5.75 3.68
C ILE A 55 8.04 -4.78 3.94
N THR A 56 9.26 -5.28 3.91
CA THR A 56 10.48 -4.50 4.05
C THR A 56 11.20 -4.40 2.69
N PRO A 57 11.91 -3.28 2.43
CA PRO A 57 12.71 -3.16 1.23
C PRO A 57 13.89 -4.15 1.28
N LEU A 58 14.25 -4.70 0.12
CA LEU A 58 15.47 -5.49 -0.02
C LEU A 58 16.71 -4.56 0.07
N GLU A 59 17.84 -5.13 0.46
CA GLU A 59 19.13 -4.41 0.40
C GLU A 59 19.44 -3.99 -1.04
N ASN A 60 19.97 -2.77 -1.21
CA ASN A 60 20.29 -2.18 -2.51
C ASN A 60 19.08 -2.05 -3.48
N ASN A 61 17.86 -1.95 -2.95
CA ASN A 61 16.67 -1.73 -3.77
C ASN A 61 16.63 -0.28 -4.30
N GLU A 62 16.65 -0.13 -5.63
CA GLU A 62 16.51 1.18 -6.29
C GLU A 62 15.06 1.70 -6.26
N HIS A 63 14.08 0.80 -6.07
CA HIS A 63 12.68 1.19 -5.99
C HIS A 63 12.36 1.90 -4.68
N ASN A 64 11.69 3.03 -4.79
CA ASN A 64 11.10 3.68 -3.63
C ASN A 64 9.93 2.82 -3.11
N ILE A 65 9.88 2.52 -1.81
CA ILE A 65 8.83 1.66 -1.24
C ILE A 65 7.40 2.19 -1.47
N LYS A 66 7.26 3.52 -1.64
CA LYS A 66 5.98 4.18 -1.94
C LYS A 66 5.49 3.88 -3.35
N TYR A 67 6.36 3.48 -4.29
CA TYR A 67 5.96 2.96 -5.59
C TYR A 67 5.08 1.71 -5.41
N SER A 68 5.59 0.74 -4.64
CA SER A 68 4.83 -0.47 -4.28
C SER A 68 3.56 -0.14 -3.50
N LEU A 69 3.59 0.85 -2.59
CA LEU A 69 2.40 1.29 -1.86
C LEU A 69 1.28 1.76 -2.80
N GLY A 70 1.64 2.55 -3.83
CA GLY A 70 0.69 3.06 -4.82
C GLY A 70 0.07 1.94 -5.64
N ILE A 71 0.89 0.99 -6.10
CA ILE A 71 0.40 -0.16 -6.87
C ILE A 71 -0.46 -1.08 -5.99
N ILE A 72 -0.02 -1.44 -4.78
CA ILE A 72 -0.74 -2.38 -3.90
C ILE A 72 -2.14 -1.87 -3.54
N ASN A 73 -2.29 -0.57 -3.29
CA ASN A 73 -3.59 0.04 -2.98
C ASN A 73 -4.42 0.38 -4.23
N SER A 74 -3.89 0.16 -5.44
CA SER A 74 -4.64 0.44 -6.66
C SER A 74 -5.78 -0.54 -6.87
N ARG A 75 -6.76 -0.11 -7.65
CA ARG A 75 -7.92 -0.92 -7.99
C ARG A 75 -7.57 -2.07 -8.92
N LEU A 76 -6.59 -1.88 -9.82
CA LEU A 76 -6.06 -2.97 -10.66
C LEU A 76 -5.51 -4.11 -9.80
N LEU A 77 -4.71 -3.79 -8.79
CA LEU A 77 -4.05 -4.83 -8.01
C LEU A 77 -5.02 -5.55 -7.06
N ASN A 78 -6.02 -4.84 -6.54
CA ASN A 78 -7.15 -5.46 -5.85
C ASN A 78 -7.93 -6.42 -6.79
N PHE A 79 -8.26 -5.98 -8.01
CA PHE A 79 -8.92 -6.84 -9.00
C PHE A 79 -8.12 -8.11 -9.32
N ILE A 80 -6.80 -7.97 -9.52
CA ILE A 80 -5.91 -9.10 -9.77
C ILE A 80 -5.88 -10.04 -8.55
N TYR A 81 -5.78 -9.49 -7.34
CA TYR A 81 -5.79 -10.26 -6.11
C TYR A 81 -7.06 -11.10 -5.95
N GLU A 82 -8.23 -10.51 -6.23
CA GLU A 82 -9.52 -11.21 -6.16
C GLU A 82 -9.65 -12.37 -7.15
N ILE A 83 -8.90 -12.36 -8.27
CA ILE A 83 -8.94 -13.46 -9.25
C ILE A 83 -8.35 -14.74 -8.64
N PHE A 84 -7.28 -14.64 -7.84
CA PHE A 84 -6.62 -15.80 -7.26
C PHE A 84 -6.88 -16.00 -5.77
N ASN A 85 -7.58 -15.08 -5.11
CA ASN A 85 -8.08 -15.24 -3.75
C ASN A 85 -9.62 -15.33 -3.74
N PRO A 86 -10.20 -16.54 -3.85
CA PRO A 86 -11.64 -16.73 -4.01
C PRO A 86 -12.47 -16.50 -2.73
N GLU A 87 -11.91 -15.83 -1.72
CA GLU A 87 -12.57 -15.60 -0.42
C GLU A 87 -13.35 -14.26 -0.38
N LYS A 88 -13.65 -13.67 -1.54
CA LYS A 88 -14.36 -12.38 -1.63
C LYS A 88 -15.73 -12.47 -0.96
N GLY A 89 -16.00 -11.55 -0.02
CA GLY A 89 -17.27 -11.51 0.72
C GLY A 89 -17.43 -12.59 1.80
N GLU A 90 -16.41 -13.42 2.06
CA GLU A 90 -16.46 -14.39 3.14
C GLU A 90 -16.26 -13.73 4.51
N ALA A 91 -16.98 -14.22 5.53
CA ALA A 91 -16.93 -13.66 6.88
C ALA A 91 -15.54 -13.76 7.56
N LEU A 92 -14.69 -14.66 7.08
CA LEU A 92 -13.34 -14.93 7.60
C LEU A 92 -12.28 -14.83 6.50
N ALA A 93 -12.52 -14.01 5.46
CA ALA A 93 -11.57 -13.80 4.38
C ALA A 93 -10.20 -13.34 4.91
N GLU A 94 -9.15 -13.88 4.31
CA GLU A 94 -7.78 -13.62 4.71
C GLU A 94 -6.87 -13.28 3.52
N VAL A 95 -6.20 -12.13 3.62
CA VAL A 95 -5.02 -11.81 2.83
C VAL A 95 -3.85 -12.65 3.30
N LYS A 96 -3.61 -13.77 2.62
CA LYS A 96 -2.52 -14.70 2.95
C LYS A 96 -1.17 -14.16 2.51
N ARG A 97 -0.12 -14.40 3.29
CA ARG A 97 1.28 -14.05 2.93
C ARG A 97 1.69 -14.61 1.56
N THR A 98 1.30 -15.84 1.26
CA THR A 98 1.58 -16.50 -0.04
C THR A 98 0.95 -15.77 -1.22
N ASN A 99 -0.19 -15.13 -1.02
CA ASN A 99 -0.88 -14.33 -2.02
C ASN A 99 -0.19 -12.96 -2.19
N VAL A 100 0.17 -12.30 -1.08
CA VAL A 100 0.93 -11.04 -1.10
C VAL A 100 2.26 -11.20 -1.82
N ALA A 101 2.99 -12.29 -1.57
CA ALA A 101 4.28 -12.58 -2.22
C ALA A 101 4.18 -12.82 -3.74
N ARG A 102 2.97 -13.05 -4.26
CA ARG A 102 2.69 -13.28 -5.69
C ARG A 102 2.11 -12.07 -6.40
N LEU A 103 1.92 -10.95 -5.70
CA LEU A 103 1.40 -9.74 -6.31
C LEU A 103 2.32 -9.29 -7.44
N PRO A 104 1.79 -9.06 -8.65
CA PRO A 104 2.62 -8.63 -9.77
C PRO A 104 2.93 -7.15 -9.60
N ILE A 105 4.03 -6.82 -8.91
CA ILE A 105 4.56 -5.45 -8.85
C ILE A 105 5.48 -5.27 -10.06
N GLY A 106 5.12 -4.35 -10.97
CA GLY A 106 5.89 -4.08 -12.18
C GLY A 106 7.33 -3.70 -11.86
N ALA A 107 8.29 -4.39 -12.49
CA ALA A 107 9.70 -3.96 -12.45
C ALA A 107 9.85 -2.67 -13.25
N VAL A 108 10.81 -1.82 -12.85
CA VAL A 108 11.11 -0.54 -13.48
C VAL A 108 12.56 -0.62 -13.93
N ASP A 109 12.80 -0.42 -15.22
CA ASP A 109 14.14 -0.20 -15.72
C ASP A 109 14.55 1.25 -15.44
N PHE A 110 15.34 1.46 -14.38
CA PHE A 110 15.85 2.78 -14.01
C PHE A 110 16.83 3.37 -15.04
N SER A 111 17.36 2.56 -15.96
CA SER A 111 18.15 3.05 -17.09
C SER A 111 17.29 3.64 -18.20
N ASN A 112 15.99 3.29 -18.26
CA ASN A 112 15.01 3.87 -19.16
C ASN A 112 14.40 5.15 -18.55
N PRO A 113 14.68 6.34 -19.11
CA PRO A 113 14.19 7.60 -18.55
C PRO A 113 12.65 7.69 -18.48
N SER A 114 11.94 7.01 -19.39
CA SER A 114 10.48 7.02 -19.42
C SER A 114 9.89 6.23 -18.24
N GLU A 115 10.41 5.03 -18.00
CA GLU A 115 9.97 4.18 -16.88
C GLU A 115 10.32 4.80 -15.54
N LYS A 116 11.54 5.34 -15.41
CA LYS A 116 11.95 6.11 -14.22
C LYS A 116 11.02 7.30 -13.98
N ALA A 117 10.64 8.04 -15.02
CA ALA A 117 9.71 9.16 -14.88
C ALA A 117 8.31 8.72 -14.44
N GLN A 118 7.80 7.58 -14.92
CA GLN A 118 6.53 7.02 -14.46
C GLN A 118 6.60 6.55 -13.00
N HIS A 119 7.70 5.90 -12.60
CA HIS A 119 7.98 5.56 -11.21
C HIS A 119 7.96 6.81 -10.32
N ASP A 120 8.74 7.83 -10.66
CA ASP A 120 8.87 9.05 -9.88
C ASP A 120 7.54 9.82 -9.79
N LYS A 121 6.75 9.80 -10.88
CA LYS A 121 5.39 10.37 -10.90
C LYS A 121 4.45 9.63 -9.96
N LEU A 122 4.47 8.30 -9.92
CA LEU A 122 3.65 7.53 -9.00
C LEU A 122 4.04 7.81 -7.54
N VAL A 123 5.34 7.84 -7.25
CA VAL A 123 5.85 8.19 -5.91
C VAL A 123 5.39 9.59 -5.49
N ALA A 124 5.42 10.56 -6.39
CA ALA A 124 4.93 11.91 -6.12
C ALA A 124 3.42 11.95 -5.79
N LEU A 125 2.59 11.22 -6.53
CA LEU A 125 1.16 11.08 -6.24
C LEU A 125 0.91 10.44 -4.88
N VAL A 126 1.68 9.40 -4.54
CA VAL A 126 1.59 8.72 -3.24
C VAL A 126 2.00 9.64 -2.10
N ASN A 127 3.08 10.42 -2.26
CA ASN A 127 3.46 11.43 -1.27
C ASN A 127 2.32 12.46 -1.04
N ASN A 128 1.72 12.96 -2.13
CA ASN A 128 0.57 13.87 -2.03
C ASN A 128 -0.62 13.21 -1.31
N MET A 129 -0.94 11.96 -1.64
CA MET A 129 -1.98 11.20 -0.95
C MET A 129 -1.73 11.11 0.56
N LEU A 130 -0.50 10.80 0.98
CA LEU A 130 -0.13 10.70 2.39
C LEU A 130 -0.28 12.06 3.11
N GLU A 131 0.16 13.15 2.49
CA GLU A 131 -0.01 14.50 3.03
C GLU A 131 -1.48 14.91 3.14
N LEU A 132 -2.28 14.63 2.12
CA LEU A 132 -3.72 14.92 2.13
C LEU A 132 -4.45 14.11 3.19
N ARG A 133 -4.11 12.83 3.37
CA ARG A 133 -4.66 11.98 4.44
C ARG A 133 -4.33 12.54 5.81
N LYS A 134 -3.09 13.00 6.03
CA LYS A 134 -2.70 13.68 7.26
C LYS A 134 -3.55 14.94 7.51
N LYS A 135 -3.63 15.84 6.53
CA LYS A 135 -4.45 17.07 6.62
C LYS A 135 -5.94 16.75 6.86
N TYR A 136 -6.47 15.72 6.21
CA TYR A 136 -7.86 15.27 6.39
C TYR A 136 -8.14 14.84 7.83
N HIS A 137 -7.22 14.11 8.47
CA HIS A 137 -7.38 13.66 9.86
C HIS A 137 -7.11 14.76 10.90
N GLU A 138 -6.25 15.73 10.59
CA GLU A 138 -5.96 16.89 11.45
C GLU A 138 -7.00 18.01 11.32
N ALA A 139 -7.84 17.99 10.27
CA ALA A 139 -8.85 18.99 9.99
C ALA A 139 -9.88 19.09 11.14
N ARG A 140 -10.08 20.32 11.64
CA ARG A 140 -11.06 20.61 12.70
C ARG A 140 -12.38 21.12 12.15
N MET A 141 -12.39 21.58 10.90
CA MET A 141 -13.57 22.11 10.23
C MET A 141 -14.08 21.13 9.18
N VAL A 142 -15.40 20.94 9.13
CA VAL A 142 -16.06 20.03 8.18
C VAL A 142 -15.74 20.43 6.73
N GLN A 143 -15.70 21.73 6.43
CA GLN A 143 -15.39 22.23 5.08
C GLN A 143 -13.99 21.84 4.59
N ASP A 144 -12.99 21.91 5.46
CA ASP A 144 -11.62 21.49 5.15
C ASP A 144 -11.56 19.97 4.96
N GLN A 145 -12.24 19.22 5.82
CA GLN A 145 -12.33 17.77 5.71
C GLN A 145 -12.99 17.34 4.39
N GLU A 146 -14.08 18.00 3.97
CA GLU A 146 -14.71 17.79 2.67
C GLU A 146 -13.79 18.17 1.50
N LEU A 147 -13.05 19.27 1.62
CA LEU A 147 -12.08 19.71 0.61
C LEU A 147 -10.98 18.67 0.42
N TYR A 148 -10.31 18.25 1.49
CA TYR A 148 -9.27 17.22 1.43
C TYR A 148 -9.85 15.88 0.98
N GLY A 149 -11.07 15.54 1.40
CA GLY A 149 -11.76 14.33 0.94
C GLY A 149 -11.98 14.30 -0.57
N ARG A 150 -12.36 15.43 -1.18
CA ARG A 150 -12.45 15.56 -2.65
C ARG A 150 -11.07 15.43 -3.32
N GLN A 151 -10.05 16.07 -2.76
CA GLN A 151 -8.68 15.99 -3.29
C GLN A 151 -8.12 14.57 -3.23
N ILE A 152 -8.36 13.85 -2.12
CA ILE A 152 -8.00 12.44 -1.97
C ILE A 152 -8.60 11.60 -3.10
N LYS A 153 -9.91 11.75 -3.38
CA LYS A 153 -10.56 11.01 -4.47
C LYS A 153 -9.95 11.30 -5.85
N ILE A 154 -9.54 12.54 -6.08
CA ILE A 154 -8.88 12.92 -7.34
C ILE A 154 -7.50 12.26 -7.45
N VAL A 155 -6.69 12.32 -6.40
CA VAL A 155 -5.35 11.70 -6.39
C VAL A 155 -5.46 10.18 -6.48
N ASP A 156 -6.45 9.57 -5.83
CA ASP A 156 -6.75 8.14 -5.92
C ASP A 156 -7.01 7.72 -7.37
N ALA A 157 -7.89 8.44 -8.08
CA ALA A 157 -8.17 8.20 -9.50
C ALA A 157 -6.93 8.45 -10.40
N GLN A 158 -6.06 9.40 -10.05
CA GLN A 158 -4.81 9.65 -10.77
C GLN A 158 -3.80 8.50 -10.58
N ILE A 159 -3.71 7.95 -9.36
CA ILE A 159 -2.90 6.77 -9.06
C ILE A 159 -3.41 5.59 -9.89
N ASP A 160 -4.70 5.29 -9.83
CA ASP A 160 -5.32 4.21 -10.61
C ASP A 160 -5.03 4.34 -12.10
N ARG A 161 -5.22 5.54 -12.67
CA ARG A 161 -4.94 5.80 -14.09
C ARG A 161 -3.48 5.53 -14.44
N LEU A 162 -2.55 6.02 -13.63
CA LEU A 162 -1.12 5.81 -13.86
C LEU A 162 -0.75 4.33 -13.72
N VAL A 163 -1.39 3.59 -12.80
CA VAL A 163 -1.20 2.15 -12.67
C VAL A 163 -1.73 1.41 -13.90
N TYR A 164 -2.89 1.78 -14.46
CA TYR A 164 -3.34 1.19 -15.72
C TYR A 164 -2.36 1.45 -16.87
N GLU A 165 -1.81 2.68 -16.96
CA GLU A 165 -0.78 3.04 -17.94
C GLU A 165 0.50 2.21 -17.77
N LEU A 166 0.96 2.01 -16.53
CA LEU A 166 2.15 1.20 -16.20
C LEU A 166 2.00 -0.27 -16.62
N TYR A 167 0.78 -0.80 -16.55
CA TYR A 167 0.48 -2.20 -16.91
C TYR A 167 -0.02 -2.33 -18.36
N GLY A 168 -0.08 -1.22 -19.11
CA GLY A 168 -0.46 -1.22 -20.53
C GLY A 168 -1.92 -1.60 -20.79
N LEU A 169 -2.83 -1.33 -19.86
CA LEU A 169 -4.24 -1.66 -20.02
C LEU A 169 -4.91 -0.79 -21.09
N THR A 170 -5.78 -1.42 -21.88
CA THR A 170 -6.70 -0.77 -22.82
C THR A 170 -7.93 -0.22 -22.11
N GLU A 171 -8.68 0.68 -22.76
CA GLU A 171 -9.93 1.22 -22.23
C GLU A 171 -10.98 0.13 -21.98
N GLU A 172 -11.02 -0.91 -22.82
CA GLU A 172 -11.88 -2.08 -22.64
C GLU A 172 -11.52 -2.86 -21.37
N GLU A 173 -10.23 -3.08 -21.13
CA GLU A 173 -9.76 -3.77 -19.93
C GLU A 173 -9.98 -2.93 -18.67
N ILE A 174 -9.76 -1.62 -18.75
CA ILE A 174 -10.03 -0.69 -17.63
C ILE A 174 -11.51 -0.78 -17.23
N LYS A 175 -12.43 -0.81 -18.19
CA LYS A 175 -13.88 -0.96 -17.90
C LYS A 175 -14.17 -2.25 -17.15
N VAL A 176 -13.58 -3.38 -17.55
CA VAL A 176 -13.73 -4.66 -16.84
C VAL A 176 -13.25 -4.56 -15.40
N VAL A 177 -12.14 -3.85 -15.16
CA VAL A 177 -11.70 -3.57 -13.79
C VAL A 177 -12.74 -2.69 -13.08
N VAL A 178 -13.25 -1.60 -13.71
CA VAL A 178 -14.22 -0.61 -13.14
C VAL A 178 -15.54 -1.22 -12.71
N GLU A 179 -16.06 -2.15 -13.49
CA GLU A 179 -17.42 -2.67 -13.31
C GLU A 179 -17.52 -3.78 -12.23
N LYS A 180 -16.38 -4.28 -11.74
CA LYS A 180 -16.31 -5.41 -10.80
C LYS A 180 -16.00 -4.98 -9.36
#